data_AF-A0A0L8GAR1-F1
#
_entry.id   AF-A0A0L8GAR1-F1
#
_cell.length_a   1.000
_cell.length_b   1.000
_cell.length_c   1.000
_cell.angle_alpha   90.00
_cell.angle_beta   90.00
_cell.angle_gamma   90.00
#
_symmetry.space_group_name_H-M   'P 1'
#
loop_
_entity.id
_entity.type
_entity.pdbx_description
1 polymer ?
#
loop_
_entity_poly.entity_id
_entity_poly.type
_entity_poly.pdbx_seq_one_letter_code
_entity_poly.pdbx_strand_id
1 'polypeptide(L)' 'MFKLPLEEGKLPVFVFPQSLSFYLDDSITHKQVLTLYNPYDFSIRFKVLGTSPQKYSVDHTEGTVKSKCCVDM' A
#
# COMPACT_ATOMS: atom_id res chain seq x y z
N MET A 1 -1.46 -25.32 -6.24
CA MET A 1 -1.39 -24.27 -5.20
C MET A 1 0.04 -23.75 -5.17
N PHE A 2 0.31 -22.59 -5.78
CA PHE A 2 1.67 -22.05 -5.88
C PHE A 2 2.03 -21.37 -4.56
N LYS A 3 2.99 -21.93 -3.81
CA LYS A 3 3.61 -21.26 -2.68
C LYS A 3 4.84 -20.54 -3.19
N LEU A 4 4.77 -19.22 -3.30
CA LEU A 4 5.97 -18.39 -3.43
C LEU A 4 6.77 -18.57 -2.12
N PRO A 5 8.10 -18.70 -2.18
CA PRO A 5 8.93 -18.73 -0.98
C PRO A 5 8.72 -17.40 -0.24
N LEU A 6 8.07 -17.46 0.92
CA LEU A 6 7.94 -16.30 1.80
C LEU A 6 9.33 -16.07 2.38
N GLU A 7 10.00 -14.99 2.00
CA GLU A 7 11.14 -14.51 2.79
C GLU A 7 10.66 -14.30 4.23
N GLU A 8 11.44 -14.76 5.22
CA GLU A 8 11.08 -14.63 6.63
C GLU A 8 10.73 -13.17 6.95
N GLY A 9 9.47 -12.92 7.31
CA GLY A 9 8.96 -11.60 7.67
C GLY A 9 8.29 -10.80 6.54
N LYS A 10 8.25 -11.29 5.29
CA LYS A 10 7.51 -10.65 4.20
C LYS A 10 6.23 -11.42 3.86
N LEU A 11 5.08 -10.78 4.08
CA LEU A 11 3.76 -11.34 3.78
C LEU A 11 3.16 -10.64 2.55
N PRO A 12 2.75 -11.38 1.50
CA PRO A 12 2.06 -10.78 0.37
C PRO A 12 0.70 -10.24 0.77
N VAL A 13 0.38 -9.04 0.30
CA VAL A 13 -0.89 -8.36 0.53
C VAL A 13 -1.46 -7.93 -0.82
N PHE A 14 -2.74 -7.56 -0.85
CA PHE A 14 -3.34 -6.99 -2.04
C PHE A 14 -3.24 -5.47 -1.98
N VAL A 15 -2.86 -4.86 -3.11
CA VAL A 15 -2.74 -3.41 -3.25
C VAL A 15 -3.48 -2.98 -4.51
N PHE A 16 -4.25 -1.90 -4.41
CA PHE A 16 -5.01 -1.33 -5.51
C PHE A 16 -5.00 0.20 -5.44
N PRO A 17 -4.84 0.93 -6.57
CA PRO A 17 -4.50 0.43 -7.89
C PRO A 17 -3.04 -0.06 -7.97
N GLN A 18 -2.70 -0.84 -9.00
CA GLN A 18 -1.32 -1.30 -9.21
C GLN A 18 -0.37 -0.19 -9.71
N SER A 19 -0.92 0.92 -10.19
CA SER A 19 -0.18 2.08 -10.68
C SER A 19 -0.94 3.36 -10.36
N LEU A 20 -0.20 4.42 -10.03
CA LEU A 20 -0.69 5.78 -9.81
C LEU A 20 -0.18 6.68 -10.94
N SER A 21 -0.99 7.63 -11.39
CA SER A 21 -0.67 8.54 -12.50
C SER A 21 -1.07 9.96 -12.15
N PHE A 22 -0.10 10.87 -12.23
CA PHE A 22 -0.20 12.26 -11.84
C PHE A 22 0.09 13.13 -13.07
N TYR A 23 -0.80 14.08 -13.38
CA TYR A 23 -0.68 14.98 -14.53
C TYR A 23 -0.58 16.42 -14.05
N LEU A 24 0.47 17.13 -14.48
CA LEU A 24 0.77 18.50 -14.04
C LEU A 24 -0.39 19.49 -14.27
N ASP A 25 -1.11 19.33 -15.38
CA ASP A 25 -2.20 20.22 -15.79
C ASP A 25 -3.56 19.80 -15.22
N ASP A 26 -3.62 18.70 -14.44
CA ASP A 26 -4.84 18.20 -13.81
C ASP A 26 -4.64 17.97 -12.31
N SER A 27 -4.99 19.00 -11.53
CA SER A 27 -4.85 19.01 -10.08
C SER A 27 -5.69 17.95 -9.36
N ILE A 28 -6.73 17.41 -10.00
CA ILE A 28 -7.54 16.31 -9.44
C ILE A 28 -6.68 15.06 -9.30
N THR A 29 -5.73 14.84 -10.21
CA THR A 29 -4.85 13.67 -10.20
C THR A 29 -3.71 13.76 -9.19
N HIS A 30 -3.43 14.95 -8.64
CA HIS A 30 -2.33 15.15 -7.68
C HIS A 30 -2.52 14.43 -6.34
N LYS A 31 -3.77 14.05 -6.00
CA LYS A 31 -4.08 13.18 -4.87
C LYS A 31 -4.78 11.93 -5.39
N GLN A 32 -4.23 10.77 -5.09
CA GLN A 32 -4.81 9.47 -5.45
C GLN A 32 -4.82 8.57 -4.22
N VAL A 33 -5.78 7.65 -4.19
CA VAL A 33 -5.94 6.68 -3.10
C VAL A 33 -5.26 5.39 -3.48
N LEU A 34 -4.44 4.87 -2.57
CA LEU A 34 -3.89 3.52 -2.62
C LEU A 34 -4.47 2.70 -1.47
N THR A 35 -5.19 1.64 -1.80
CA THR A 35 -5.78 0.72 -0.83
C THR A 35 -4.89 -0.49 -0.63
N LEU A 36 -4.56 -0.81 0.62
CA LEU A 36 -3.91 -2.06 1.02
C LEU A 36 -4.91 -2.94 1.75
N TYR A 37 -5.10 -4.17 1.28
CA TYR A 37 -5.98 -5.17 1.87
C TYR A 37 -5.20 -6.32 2.50
N ASN A 38 -5.55 -6.64 3.74
CA ASN A 38 -5.01 -7.76 4.49
C ASN A 38 -5.88 -9.02 4.30
N PRO A 39 -5.42 -10.03 3.54
CA PRO A 39 -6.20 -11.26 3.32
C PRO A 39 -6.13 -12.24 4.50
N TYR A 40 -5.38 -11.94 5.56
CA TYR A 40 -5.08 -12.88 6.63
C TYR A 40 -6.06 -12.81 7.80
N ASP A 41 -6.06 -13.86 8.62
CA ASP A 41 -6.85 -13.99 9.86
C ASP A 41 -6.14 -13.36 11.09
N PHE A 42 -5.11 -12.56 10.86
CA PHE A 42 -4.35 -11.84 11.87
C PHE A 42 -3.99 -10.42 11.39
N SER A 43 -3.68 -9.53 12.32
CA SER A 43 -3.26 -8.16 12.00
C SER A 43 -1.84 -8.14 11.45
N ILE A 44 -1.61 -7.33 10.41
CA ILE A 44 -0.30 -7.12 9.81
C ILE A 44 0.19 -5.70 10.07
N ARG A 45 1.50 -5.52 10.24
CA ARG A 45 2.13 -4.20 10.22
C ARG A 45 2.68 -3.92 8.83
N PHE A 46 2.58 -2.68 8.38
CA PHE A 46 3.12 -2.25 7.10
C PHE A 46 3.94 -0.97 7.24
N LYS A 47 4.83 -0.77 6.28
CA LYS A 47 5.57 0.47 6.06
C LYS A 47 5.68 0.73 4.56
N VAL A 48 5.31 1.93 4.14
CA VAL A 48 5.43 2.41 2.77
C VAL A 48 6.85 2.94 2.58
N LEU A 49 7.53 2.45 1.54
CA LEU A 49 8.85 2.91 1.14
C LEU A 49 8.74 3.62 -0.21
N GLY A 50 9.53 4.67 -0.42
CA GLY A 50 9.52 5.45 -1.65
C GLY A 50 10.94 5.80 -2.10
N THR A 51 11.13 5.91 -3.40
CA THR A 51 12.42 6.27 -4.01
C THR A 51 12.63 7.79 -4.13
N SER A 52 11.59 8.59 -3.88
CA SER A 52 11.64 10.07 -3.94
C SER A 52 10.69 10.69 -2.92
N PRO A 53 10.95 10.53 -1.61
CA PRO A 53 10.04 10.97 -0.54
C PRO A 53 9.83 12.49 -0.48
N GLN A 54 10.71 13.29 -1.12
CA GLN A 54 10.50 14.74 -1.24
C GLN A 54 9.48 15.13 -2.33
N LYS A 55 9.09 14.20 -3.21
CA LYS A 55 8.16 14.45 -4.33
C LYS A 55 6.75 13.93 -4.05
N TYR A 56 6.61 12.99 -3.14
CA TYR A 56 5.34 12.32 -2.85
C TYR A 56 5.09 12.36 -1.35
N SER A 57 3.92 12.87 -0.97
CA SER A 57 3.42 12.80 0.39
C SER A 57 2.41 11.66 0.49
N VAL A 58 2.49 10.87 1.57
CA VAL A 58 1.57 9.76 1.86
C VAL A 58 0.98 10.03 3.24
N ASP A 59 -0.34 10.04 3.37
CA ASP A 59 -1.02 10.42 4.63
C ASP A 59 -0.66 9.44 5.77
N HIS A 60 -0.42 8.16 5.46
CA HIS A 60 0.03 7.13 6.40
C HIS A 60 1.19 6.30 5.84
N THR A 61 2.42 6.55 6.32
CA THR A 61 3.62 5.82 5.85
C THR A 61 3.88 4.52 6.61
N GLU A 62 3.25 4.29 7.75
CA GLU A 62 3.30 3.04 8.50
C GLU A 62 2.03 2.83 9.32
N GLY A 63 1.74 1.58 9.66
CA GLY A 63 0.53 1.28 10.42
C GLY A 63 0.27 -0.21 10.61
N THR A 64 -0.91 -0.50 11.14
CA THR A 64 -1.41 -1.87 11.32
C THR A 64 -2.75 -2.03 10.62
N VAL A 65 -2.90 -3.09 9.82
CA VAL A 65 -4.17 -3.45 9.19
C VAL A 65 -4.72 -4.69 9.88
N LYS A 66 -5.94 -4.58 10.41
CA LYS A 66 -6.64 -5.71 11.04
C LYS A 66 -6.89 -6.84 10.05
N SER A 67 -7.12 -8.02 10.58
CA SER A 67 -7.55 -9.18 9.79
C SER A 67 -8.73 -8.84 8.88
N LYS A 68 -8.68 -9.27 7.61
CA LYS A 68 -9.72 -9.07 6.59
C LYS A 68 -10.17 -7.60 6.41
N CYS A 69 -9.34 -6.63 6.79
CA CYS A 69 -9.61 -5.20 6.61
C CYS A 69 -8.71 -4.58 5.54
N CYS A 70 -9.07 -3.36 5.14
CA CYS A 70 -8.27 -2.51 4.28
C CYS A 70 -7.89 -1.20 4.99
N VAL A 71 -6.87 -0.54 4.45
CA VAL A 71 -6.51 0.84 4.77
C VAL A 71 -6.30 1.59 3.46
N ASP A 72 -6.81 2.81 3.41
CA ASP A 72 -6.58 3.76 2.32
C ASP A 72 -5.47 4.73 2.75
N MET A 73 -4.58 5.04 1.81
CA MET A 73 -3.45 5.94 1.98
C MET A 73 -3.27 6.84 0.77
#